data_AF-A0AAD7UAI5-F1
#
_entry.id   AF-A0AAD7UAI5-F1
#
_cell.length_a   1.000
_cell.length_b   1.000
_cell.length_c   1.000
_cell.angle_alpha   90.00
_cell.angle_beta   90.00
_cell.angle_gamma   90.00
#
_symmetry.space_group_name_H-M   'P 1'
#
loop_
_entity.id
_entity.type
_entity.pdbx_description
1 polymer ?
#
loop_
_entity_poly.entity_id
_entity_poly.type
_entity_poly.pdbx_seq_one_letter_code
_entity_poly.pdbx_strand_id
1 'polypeptide(L)'
;MVVVSDKRRQVLRLLTKRNARVFLNSIVDDDEENEDDDLRTKRELVYKMVDSGEEWLFGLLDGVSEAALNALVQKRIATQQDLVEISKLFDKVGVDNHIRELLALMVPGNKYNHRIDDNVRLPRGVRSDTLHDDDDLKAFVELGAINWIDWFLRKYSHLRRSVCKFAAQTGQLQVLQWARAIGCPWDEWTCVAAARAGHLDVLKFAHANGCPWDQETSSWAARGGHLELLDWARANGCPCDERICTIAAESGHLEVLKWARANGCPWNTWTCAQAASAGHLEVLAWARTNGCPWDDLTCSWAARGGHLEVLQWARAKACPWKPDTCWQAARGGYLDVLKWARTNGCPWNENTCSEAAQEGHLDVLKWARANGCPWRKAECAGSIHADVRDWAQDQAD
;
A
#
# COMPACT_ATOMS: atom_id res chain seq x y z
N MET A 1 10.16 -4.12 -3.67
CA MET A 1 8.74 -4.13 -4.10
C MET A 1 8.30 -2.69 -4.38
N VAL A 2 8.34 -2.28 -5.65
CA VAL A 2 7.79 -1.00 -6.11
C VAL A 2 6.64 -1.33 -7.05
N VAL A 3 5.44 -1.54 -6.50
CA VAL A 3 4.23 -1.84 -7.32
C VAL A 3 3.18 -0.72 -7.21
N VAL A 4 3.45 0.36 -6.47
CA VAL A 4 2.54 1.52 -6.39
C VAL A 4 2.69 2.49 -7.58
N SER A 5 3.73 2.32 -8.41
CA SER A 5 4.02 3.26 -9.52
C SER A 5 3.39 2.90 -10.88
N ASP A 6 2.69 1.77 -11.01
CA ASP A 6 2.25 1.28 -12.33
C ASP A 6 0.76 1.51 -12.61
N LYS A 7 -0.11 1.60 -11.59
CA LYS A 7 -1.52 2.03 -11.77
C LYS A 7 -1.64 3.55 -11.96
N ARG A 8 -0.84 4.35 -11.23
CA ARG A 8 -0.75 5.81 -11.44
C ARG A 8 -0.18 6.15 -12.82
N ARG A 9 0.85 5.41 -13.27
CA ARG A 9 1.35 5.48 -14.65
C ARG A 9 0.39 4.88 -15.66
N GLN A 10 -0.39 3.85 -15.38
CA GLN A 10 -1.37 3.32 -16.34
C GLN A 10 -2.59 4.23 -16.50
N VAL A 11 -3.10 4.85 -15.44
CA VAL A 11 -4.23 5.79 -15.52
C VAL A 11 -3.80 7.10 -16.17
N LEU A 12 -2.63 7.65 -15.80
CA LEU A 12 -2.03 8.76 -16.52
C LEU A 12 -1.70 8.35 -17.97
N ARG A 13 -0.97 7.25 -18.24
CA ARG A 13 -0.74 6.78 -19.62
C ARG A 13 -2.02 6.47 -20.39
N LEU A 14 -3.14 6.08 -19.78
CA LEU A 14 -4.40 5.85 -20.48
C LEU A 14 -5.14 7.16 -20.78
N LEU A 15 -5.06 8.16 -19.90
CA LEU A 15 -5.60 9.50 -20.13
C LEU A 15 -4.73 10.31 -21.11
N THR A 16 -3.39 10.25 -20.95
CA THR A 16 -2.40 10.88 -21.83
C THR A 16 -2.28 10.15 -23.15
N LYS A 17 -2.19 8.80 -23.22
CA LYS A 17 -2.15 8.09 -24.52
C LYS A 17 -3.49 8.09 -25.23
N ARG A 18 -4.66 8.11 -24.59
CA ARG A 18 -5.92 8.12 -25.36
C ARG A 18 -6.16 9.47 -26.03
N ASN A 19 -5.76 10.58 -25.38
CA ASN A 19 -5.82 11.91 -25.98
C ASN A 19 -4.64 12.19 -26.93
N ALA A 20 -3.42 11.82 -26.55
CA ALA A 20 -2.23 11.97 -27.41
C ALA A 20 -2.24 11.00 -28.60
N ARG A 21 -2.84 9.80 -28.51
CA ARG A 21 -2.95 8.85 -29.64
C ARG A 21 -4.14 9.18 -30.52
N VAL A 22 -5.19 9.84 -30.02
CA VAL A 22 -6.24 10.42 -30.88
C VAL A 22 -5.70 11.64 -31.65
N PHE A 23 -4.87 12.47 -31.01
CA PHE A 23 -4.19 13.61 -31.66
C PHE A 23 -3.04 13.19 -32.58
N LEU A 24 -2.19 12.22 -32.17
CA LEU A 24 -1.14 11.65 -33.03
C LEU A 24 -1.75 10.83 -34.18
N ASN A 25 -2.82 10.06 -33.97
CA ASN A 25 -3.49 9.36 -35.06
C ASN A 25 -4.24 10.32 -36.00
N SER A 26 -4.58 11.55 -35.60
CA SER A 26 -5.08 12.58 -36.52
C SER A 26 -3.97 13.33 -37.27
N ILE A 27 -2.70 13.07 -36.95
CA ILE A 27 -1.51 13.64 -37.62
C ILE A 27 -0.85 12.59 -38.55
N VAL A 28 -1.13 11.29 -38.38
CA VAL A 28 -0.42 10.18 -39.08
C VAL A 28 -1.01 9.80 -40.45
N ASP A 29 -1.96 10.55 -41.00
CA ASP A 29 -2.55 10.22 -42.32
C ASP A 29 -2.03 11.03 -43.52
N ASP A 30 -1.06 11.93 -43.37
CA ASP A 30 -0.47 12.62 -44.54
C ASP A 30 1.07 12.59 -44.53
N ASP A 31 1.64 12.25 -45.69
CA ASP A 31 3.07 12.04 -45.98
C ASP A 31 4.00 13.07 -45.32
N GLU A 32 5.06 12.60 -44.63
CA GLU A 32 6.10 13.43 -43.96
C GLU A 32 6.82 14.43 -44.91
N GLU A 33 6.65 14.29 -46.23
CA GLU A 33 7.19 15.22 -47.22
C GLU A 33 6.34 16.49 -47.44
N ASN A 34 5.13 16.57 -46.84
CA ASN A 34 4.19 17.70 -46.99
C ASN A 34 3.60 18.20 -45.64
N GLU A 35 4.31 17.98 -44.53
CA GLU A 35 3.87 18.41 -43.19
C GLU A 35 3.88 19.95 -43.09
N ASP A 36 2.73 20.57 -42.78
CA ASP A 36 2.60 22.04 -42.58
C ASP A 36 3.51 22.49 -41.41
N ASP A 37 4.17 23.64 -41.54
CA ASP A 37 5.14 24.16 -40.56
C ASP A 37 4.51 24.28 -39.14
N ASP A 38 3.19 24.54 -39.07
CA ASP A 38 2.44 24.58 -37.82
C ASP A 38 2.31 23.19 -37.15
N LEU A 39 2.10 22.13 -37.93
CA LEU A 39 1.99 20.76 -37.43
C LEU A 39 3.34 20.23 -36.93
N ARG A 40 4.41 20.49 -37.68
CA ARG A 40 5.78 20.15 -37.31
C ARG A 40 6.18 20.80 -36.00
N THR A 41 5.83 22.08 -35.84
CA THR A 41 6.13 22.87 -34.64
C THR A 41 5.32 22.41 -33.43
N LYS A 42 4.03 22.10 -33.61
CA LYS A 42 3.18 21.50 -32.55
C LYS A 42 3.71 20.15 -32.09
N ARG A 43 4.23 19.33 -33.01
CA ARG A 43 4.84 18.03 -32.72
C ARG A 43 6.12 18.17 -31.89
N GLU A 44 7.00 19.13 -32.20
CA GLU A 44 8.20 19.40 -31.40
C GLU A 44 7.89 19.90 -29.98
N LEU A 45 6.86 20.75 -29.82
CA LEU A 45 6.39 21.24 -28.53
C LEU A 45 5.84 20.11 -27.65
N VAL A 46 5.08 19.19 -28.24
CA VAL A 46 4.57 18.00 -27.55
C VAL A 46 5.73 17.17 -27.00
N TYR A 47 6.79 16.94 -27.78
CA TYR A 47 7.97 16.21 -27.31
C TYR A 47 8.67 16.91 -26.15
N LYS A 48 8.85 18.24 -26.20
CA LYS A 48 9.45 19.01 -25.10
C LYS A 48 8.63 18.94 -23.80
N MET A 49 7.30 18.94 -23.90
CA MET A 49 6.40 18.83 -22.73
C MET A 49 6.40 17.43 -22.11
N VAL A 50 6.54 16.38 -22.94
CA VAL A 50 6.74 15.00 -22.46
C VAL A 50 8.07 14.89 -21.71
N ASP A 51 9.16 15.44 -22.27
CA ASP A 51 10.49 15.38 -21.67
C ASP A 51 10.62 16.22 -20.38
N SER A 52 9.86 17.33 -20.27
CA SER A 52 9.80 18.15 -19.05
C SER A 52 8.84 17.63 -17.98
N GLY A 53 7.99 16.65 -18.30
CA GLY A 53 6.98 16.10 -17.39
C GLY A 53 5.73 16.98 -17.22
N GLU A 54 5.51 17.94 -18.12
CA GLU A 54 4.42 18.91 -18.09
C GLU A 54 3.24 18.49 -19.00
N GLU A 55 2.91 17.20 -18.98
CA GLU A 55 1.89 16.55 -19.81
C GLU A 55 0.46 17.12 -19.63
N TRP A 56 0.23 17.93 -18.59
CA TRP A 56 -1.05 18.61 -18.35
C TRP A 56 -1.31 19.76 -19.34
N LEU A 57 -0.27 20.29 -20.00
CA LEU A 57 -0.37 21.38 -20.97
C LEU A 57 -1.00 20.97 -22.32
N PHE A 58 -1.14 19.65 -22.60
CA PHE A 58 -1.67 19.17 -23.89
C PHE A 58 -3.08 19.67 -24.20
N GLY A 59 -3.89 19.99 -23.20
CA GLY A 59 -5.23 20.54 -23.39
C GLY A 59 -5.27 21.98 -23.93
N LEU A 60 -4.12 22.65 -24.03
CA LEU A 60 -4.00 24.06 -24.47
C LEU A 60 -3.49 24.21 -25.90
N LEU A 61 -3.13 23.11 -26.57
CA LEU A 61 -2.48 23.12 -27.90
C LEU A 61 -3.37 23.66 -29.02
N ASP A 62 -4.69 23.51 -28.92
CA ASP A 62 -5.65 23.93 -29.96
C ASP A 62 -6.13 25.38 -29.83
N GLY A 63 -5.67 26.14 -28.82
CA GLY A 63 -6.23 27.45 -28.50
C GLY A 63 -5.25 28.55 -28.08
N VAL A 64 -3.94 28.30 -28.13
CA VAL A 64 -2.91 29.23 -27.64
C VAL A 64 -1.79 29.36 -28.67
N SER A 65 -1.27 30.57 -28.89
CA SER A 65 -0.18 30.80 -29.84
C SER A 65 1.13 30.16 -29.40
N GLU A 66 1.96 29.77 -30.36
CA GLU A 66 3.26 29.12 -30.16
C GLU A 66 4.17 29.89 -29.18
N ALA A 67 4.21 31.22 -29.30
CA ALA A 67 4.99 32.08 -28.42
C ALA A 67 4.54 32.01 -26.95
N ALA A 68 3.24 31.83 -26.70
CA ALA A 68 2.69 31.73 -25.34
C ALA A 68 2.91 30.33 -24.75
N LEU A 69 2.83 29.26 -25.56
CA LEU A 69 3.19 27.90 -25.14
C LEU A 69 4.68 27.77 -24.82
N ASN A 70 5.56 28.32 -25.66
CA ASN A 70 7.00 28.36 -25.40
C ASN A 70 7.33 29.15 -24.13
N ALA A 71 6.63 30.25 -23.85
CA ALA A 71 6.81 31.02 -22.62
C ALA A 71 6.36 30.26 -21.35
N LEU A 72 5.30 29.46 -21.45
CA LEU A 72 4.79 28.61 -20.35
C LEU A 72 5.77 27.47 -20.02
N VAL A 73 6.28 26.78 -21.03
CA VAL A 73 7.27 25.69 -20.86
C VAL A 73 8.60 26.22 -20.29
N GLN A 74 8.96 27.47 -20.59
CA GLN A 74 10.17 28.11 -20.06
C GLN A 74 10.00 28.67 -18.64
N LYS A 75 8.79 29.11 -18.26
CA LYS A 75 8.50 29.63 -16.92
C LYS A 75 7.95 28.54 -16.03
N ARG A 76 8.83 27.91 -15.24
CA ARG A 76 8.43 27.07 -14.10
C ARG A 76 7.44 27.84 -13.21
N ILE A 77 6.17 27.44 -13.19
CA ILE A 77 5.16 28.11 -12.36
C ILE A 77 5.39 27.69 -10.91
N ALA A 78 6.02 28.56 -10.13
CA ALA A 78 6.35 28.28 -8.74
C ALA A 78 5.70 29.28 -7.77
N THR A 79 5.29 30.46 -8.23
CA THR A 79 4.79 31.55 -7.37
C THR A 79 3.51 32.22 -7.91
N GLN A 80 2.79 32.90 -7.01
CA GLN A 80 1.58 33.68 -7.34
C GLN A 80 1.86 34.81 -8.35
N GLN A 81 3.10 35.32 -8.39
CA GLN A 81 3.52 36.38 -9.31
C GLN A 81 3.66 35.86 -10.75
N ASP A 82 4.12 34.62 -10.91
CA ASP A 82 4.25 33.97 -12.22
C ASP A 82 2.88 33.82 -12.90
N LEU A 83 1.83 33.52 -12.13
CA LEU A 83 0.45 33.48 -12.62
C LEU A 83 -0.07 34.85 -13.10
N VAL A 84 0.27 35.93 -12.40
CA VAL A 84 -0.16 37.28 -12.81
C VAL A 84 0.49 37.67 -14.14
N GLU A 85 1.77 37.32 -14.34
CA GLU A 85 2.44 37.54 -15.61
C GLU A 85 1.90 36.68 -16.74
N ILE A 86 1.60 35.41 -16.45
CA ILE A 86 0.99 34.47 -17.40
C ILE A 86 -0.44 34.91 -17.76
N SER A 87 -1.24 35.37 -16.79
CA SER A 87 -2.58 35.91 -17.02
C SER A 87 -2.56 37.15 -17.92
N LYS A 88 -1.60 38.07 -17.71
CA LYS A 88 -1.41 39.25 -18.58
C LYS A 88 -1.00 38.89 -20.01
N LEU A 89 -0.25 37.79 -20.16
CA LEU A 89 0.07 37.20 -21.46
C LEU A 89 -1.21 36.68 -22.14
N PHE A 90 -2.09 36.00 -21.40
CA PHE A 90 -3.36 35.50 -21.90
C PHE A 90 -4.39 36.60 -22.21
N ASP A 91 -4.37 37.73 -21.48
CA ASP A 91 -5.17 38.93 -21.80
C ASP A 91 -4.84 39.52 -23.17
N LYS A 92 -3.57 39.44 -23.60
CA LYS A 92 -3.13 39.91 -24.93
C LYS A 92 -3.46 38.97 -26.08
N VAL A 93 -3.60 37.67 -25.80
CA VAL A 93 -3.80 36.62 -26.82
C VAL A 93 -5.28 36.21 -26.95
N GLY A 94 -6.17 36.75 -26.10
CA GLY A 94 -7.61 36.52 -26.22
C GLY A 94 -8.03 35.10 -25.84
N VAL A 95 -7.39 34.53 -24.81
CA VAL A 95 -7.64 33.14 -24.38
C VAL A 95 -8.80 33.07 -23.39
N ASP A 96 -9.63 32.03 -23.54
CA ASP A 96 -10.87 31.77 -22.80
C ASP A 96 -10.69 31.80 -21.27
N ASN A 97 -11.67 32.38 -20.56
CA ASN A 97 -11.69 32.50 -19.10
C ASN A 97 -11.56 31.15 -18.39
N HIS A 98 -11.92 30.05 -19.06
CA HIS A 98 -11.80 28.70 -18.52
C HIS A 98 -10.34 28.27 -18.24
N ILE A 99 -9.37 28.74 -19.04
CA ILE A 99 -7.95 28.42 -18.86
C ILE A 99 -7.37 29.19 -17.66
N ARG A 100 -7.88 30.41 -17.41
CA ARG A 100 -7.51 31.22 -16.24
C ARG A 100 -7.95 30.58 -14.93
N GLU A 101 -9.12 29.95 -14.92
CA GLU A 101 -9.65 29.23 -13.75
C GLU A 101 -8.84 27.96 -13.45
N LEU A 102 -8.47 27.20 -14.48
CA LEU A 102 -7.63 25.99 -14.32
C LEU A 102 -6.23 26.34 -13.78
N LEU A 103 -5.63 27.43 -14.25
CA LEU A 103 -4.34 27.92 -13.73
C LEU A 103 -4.44 28.38 -12.27
N ALA A 104 -5.56 28.98 -11.86
CA ALA A 104 -5.80 29.42 -10.48
C ALA A 104 -5.95 28.24 -9.49
N LEU A 105 -6.35 27.06 -9.98
CA LEU A 105 -6.52 25.83 -9.19
C LEU A 105 -5.21 25.05 -8.98
N MET A 106 -4.15 25.36 -9.74
CA MET A 106 -2.88 24.62 -9.67
C MET A 106 -1.84 25.21 -8.72
N VAL A 107 -2.13 26.34 -8.05
CA VAL A 107 -1.21 26.91 -7.05
C VAL A 107 -1.54 26.39 -5.65
N PRO A 108 -0.57 25.76 -4.95
CA PRO A 108 -0.74 25.39 -3.55
C PRO A 108 -0.94 26.63 -2.67
N GLY A 109 -2.07 26.70 -1.96
CA GLY A 109 -2.36 27.77 -0.98
C GLY A 109 -3.19 28.95 -1.48
N ASN A 110 -3.88 28.83 -2.63
CA ASN A 110 -4.71 29.93 -3.13
C ASN A 110 -5.92 30.22 -2.22
N LYS A 111 -5.98 31.43 -1.64
CA LYS A 111 -7.00 31.92 -0.68
C LYS A 111 -8.32 32.35 -1.34
N TYR A 112 -8.70 31.78 -2.49
CA TYR A 112 -10.03 32.01 -3.07
C TYR A 112 -11.06 31.14 -2.37
N ASN A 113 -11.40 31.57 -1.17
CA ASN A 113 -12.42 30.97 -0.33
C ASN A 113 -13.59 31.95 -0.26
N HIS A 114 -14.58 31.84 -1.17
CA HIS A 114 -15.93 32.36 -0.92
C HIS A 114 -16.98 31.63 -1.77
N ARG A 115 -17.96 31.03 -1.07
CA ARG A 115 -19.25 30.46 -1.54
C ARG A 115 -19.14 29.34 -2.59
N ILE A 116 -19.23 28.11 -2.09
CA ILE A 116 -19.19 26.87 -2.85
C ILE A 116 -20.58 26.63 -3.43
N ASP A 117 -20.73 27.06 -4.68
CA ASP A 117 -21.88 26.82 -5.54
C ASP A 117 -21.93 25.35 -5.96
N ASP A 118 -23.11 24.83 -6.31
CA ASP A 118 -23.34 23.45 -6.80
C ASP A 118 -22.62 23.12 -8.13
N ASN A 119 -21.75 24.01 -8.62
CA ASN A 119 -21.09 24.00 -9.92
C ASN A 119 -19.65 23.45 -9.88
N VAL A 120 -19.35 22.49 -9.01
CA VAL A 120 -18.05 21.78 -9.06
C VAL A 120 -18.00 20.90 -10.31
N ARG A 121 -17.22 21.32 -11.32
CA ARG A 121 -17.02 20.52 -12.54
C ARG A 121 -16.16 19.30 -12.22
N LEU A 122 -16.77 18.12 -12.30
CA LEU A 122 -16.07 16.82 -12.24
C LEU A 122 -15.22 16.62 -13.52
N PRO A 123 -14.18 15.77 -13.47
CA PRO A 123 -13.42 15.37 -14.65
C PRO A 123 -14.34 14.85 -15.77
N ARG A 124 -13.99 15.14 -17.04
CA ARG A 124 -14.75 14.66 -18.21
C ARG A 124 -14.94 13.14 -18.14
N GLY A 125 -16.20 12.70 -18.17
CA GLY A 125 -16.59 11.28 -18.15
C GLY A 125 -16.95 10.73 -16.76
N VAL A 126 -16.69 11.47 -15.68
CA VAL A 126 -17.12 11.09 -14.33
C VAL A 126 -18.51 11.64 -14.08
N ARG A 127 -19.48 10.75 -13.84
CA ARG A 127 -20.84 11.16 -13.51
C ARG A 127 -21.01 11.23 -11.99
N SER A 128 -21.77 12.21 -11.50
CA SER A 128 -21.94 12.42 -10.05
C SER A 128 -22.83 11.38 -9.38
N ASP A 129 -23.61 10.63 -10.15
CA ASP A 129 -24.50 9.54 -9.71
C ASP A 129 -23.76 8.23 -9.46
N THR A 130 -22.58 8.04 -10.04
CA THR A 130 -21.75 6.85 -9.81
C THR A 130 -20.85 6.98 -8.56
N LEU A 131 -20.59 8.21 -8.11
CA LEU A 131 -19.71 8.48 -6.97
C LEU A 131 -20.50 8.48 -5.66
N HIS A 132 -20.24 7.56 -4.74
CA HIS A 132 -20.99 7.50 -3.48
C HIS A 132 -20.30 6.80 -2.32
N ASP A 133 -19.10 6.25 -2.51
CA ASP A 133 -18.47 5.38 -1.51
C ASP A 133 -17.12 5.90 -0.98
N ASP A 134 -16.53 5.12 -0.08
CA ASP A 134 -15.25 5.40 0.56
C ASP A 134 -14.07 5.32 -0.45
N ASP A 135 -14.17 4.54 -1.52
CA ASP A 135 -13.12 4.40 -2.53
C ASP A 135 -13.04 5.66 -3.42
N ASP A 136 -14.18 6.24 -3.77
CA ASP A 136 -14.25 7.53 -4.46
C ASP A 136 -13.63 8.66 -3.62
N LEU A 137 -14.00 8.72 -2.34
CA LEU A 137 -13.42 9.70 -1.41
C LEU A 137 -11.90 9.52 -1.31
N LYS A 138 -11.43 8.28 -1.20
CA LYS A 138 -10.00 7.97 -1.13
C LYS A 138 -9.27 8.47 -2.38
N ALA A 139 -9.83 8.28 -3.58
CA ALA A 139 -9.24 8.78 -4.81
C ALA A 139 -9.10 10.32 -4.80
N PHE A 140 -10.12 11.06 -4.33
CA PHE A 140 -10.02 12.52 -4.20
C PHE A 140 -8.99 12.97 -3.18
N VAL A 141 -8.88 12.24 -2.07
CA VAL A 141 -7.85 12.48 -1.05
C VAL A 141 -6.46 12.22 -1.59
N GLU A 142 -6.25 11.11 -2.30
CA GLU A 142 -4.96 10.79 -2.95
C GLU A 142 -4.50 11.89 -3.92
N LEU A 143 -5.44 12.55 -4.60
CA LEU A 143 -5.18 13.69 -5.48
C LEU A 143 -4.92 15.02 -4.73
N GLY A 144 -5.23 15.11 -3.44
CA GLY A 144 -5.16 16.35 -2.67
C GLY A 144 -6.23 17.38 -3.06
N ALA A 145 -7.29 16.96 -3.76
CA ALA A 145 -8.28 17.83 -4.36
C ALA A 145 -9.35 18.29 -3.34
N ILE A 146 -8.99 19.23 -2.45
CA ILE A 146 -9.85 19.72 -1.35
C ILE A 146 -11.24 20.17 -1.83
N ASN A 147 -11.35 20.85 -2.98
CA ASN A 147 -12.63 21.31 -3.51
C ASN A 147 -13.58 20.14 -3.86
N TRP A 148 -13.04 19.05 -4.41
CA TRP A 148 -13.81 17.85 -4.72
C TRP A 148 -14.18 17.10 -3.45
N ILE A 149 -13.27 17.05 -2.48
CA ILE A 149 -13.55 16.45 -1.17
C ILE A 149 -14.66 17.22 -0.45
N ASP A 150 -14.61 18.56 -0.39
CA ASP A 150 -15.66 19.37 0.26
C ASP A 150 -17.03 19.15 -0.39
N TRP A 151 -17.08 19.22 -1.72
CA TRP A 151 -18.29 18.94 -2.48
C TRP A 151 -18.84 17.54 -2.19
N PHE A 152 -17.96 16.53 -2.18
CA PHE A 152 -18.34 15.15 -1.94
C PHE A 152 -18.87 14.93 -0.51
N LEU A 153 -18.23 15.54 0.49
CA LEU A 153 -18.63 15.47 1.90
C LEU A 153 -19.91 16.24 2.22
N ARG A 154 -20.30 17.23 1.40
CA ARG A 154 -21.61 17.89 1.49
C ARG A 154 -22.73 16.97 1.02
N LYS A 155 -22.48 16.21 -0.05
CA LYS A 155 -23.44 15.25 -0.60
C LYS A 155 -23.54 13.99 0.25
N TYR A 156 -22.41 13.52 0.80
CA TYR A 156 -22.29 12.27 1.55
C TYR A 156 -21.67 12.51 2.94
N SER A 157 -22.46 13.08 3.85
CA SER A 157 -21.99 13.49 5.19
C SER A 157 -21.41 12.36 6.05
N HIS A 158 -21.87 11.12 5.84
CA HIS A 158 -21.38 9.94 6.56
C HIS A 158 -19.90 9.62 6.27
N LEU A 159 -19.35 10.09 5.13
CA LEU A 159 -17.95 9.88 4.74
C LEU A 159 -16.99 10.83 5.48
N ARG A 160 -17.49 11.81 6.24
CA ARG A 160 -16.65 12.70 7.06
C ARG A 160 -15.78 11.97 8.08
N ARG A 161 -16.17 10.75 8.48
CA ARG A 161 -15.39 9.88 9.36
C ARG A 161 -14.15 9.28 8.70
N SER A 162 -14.13 9.18 7.37
CA SER A 162 -13.10 8.45 6.62
C SER A 162 -12.00 9.38 6.07
N VAL A 163 -12.30 10.67 5.87
CA VAL A 163 -11.37 11.62 5.22
C VAL A 163 -10.04 11.76 5.97
N CYS A 164 -10.06 11.87 7.31
CA CYS A 164 -8.85 11.99 8.12
C CYS A 164 -7.97 10.75 8.01
N LYS A 165 -8.58 9.55 8.05
CA LYS A 165 -7.90 8.28 7.87
C LYS A 165 -7.24 8.18 6.49
N PHE A 166 -7.93 8.54 5.42
CA PHE A 166 -7.36 8.51 4.07
C PHE A 166 -6.25 9.56 3.89
N ALA A 167 -6.43 10.77 4.42
CA ALA A 167 -5.42 11.81 4.36
C ALA A 167 -4.16 11.36 5.09
N ALA A 168 -4.34 10.71 6.25
CA ALA A 168 -3.25 10.16 7.02
C ALA A 168 -2.54 9.00 6.31
N GLN A 169 -3.28 8.08 5.72
CA GLN A 169 -2.72 6.94 4.98
C GLN A 169 -1.93 7.36 3.73
N THR A 170 -2.29 8.49 3.11
CA THR A 170 -1.71 8.94 1.83
C THR A 170 -0.68 10.05 1.98
N GLY A 171 -0.47 10.55 3.20
CA GLY A 171 0.51 11.60 3.48
C GLY A 171 0.03 13.00 3.12
N GLN A 172 -1.28 13.18 2.93
CA GLN A 172 -1.87 14.44 2.45
C GLN A 172 -2.10 15.40 3.62
N LEU A 173 -1.01 15.99 4.14
CA LEU A 173 -1.04 16.89 5.30
C LEU A 173 -2.00 18.07 5.11
N GLN A 174 -2.04 18.67 3.92
CA GLN A 174 -2.95 19.79 3.63
C GLN A 174 -4.42 19.39 3.72
N VAL A 175 -4.76 18.19 3.23
CA VAL A 175 -6.13 17.64 3.34
C VAL A 175 -6.47 17.39 4.80
N LEU A 176 -5.54 16.83 5.59
CA LEU A 176 -5.76 16.59 7.02
C LEU A 176 -5.94 17.90 7.81
N GLN A 177 -5.14 18.93 7.52
CA GLN A 177 -5.27 20.27 8.10
C GLN A 177 -6.63 20.89 7.79
N TRP A 178 -7.04 20.82 6.53
CA TRP A 178 -8.34 21.29 6.09
C TRP A 178 -9.49 20.53 6.76
N ALA A 179 -9.43 19.19 6.78
CA ALA A 179 -10.43 18.33 7.41
C ALA A 179 -10.59 18.66 8.89
N ARG A 180 -9.48 18.94 9.59
CA ARG A 180 -9.51 19.40 10.98
C ARG A 180 -10.20 20.75 11.13
N ALA A 181 -9.89 21.71 10.25
CA ALA A 181 -10.48 23.05 10.29
C ALA A 181 -12.01 23.06 10.09
N ILE A 182 -12.54 22.12 9.29
CA ILE A 182 -13.99 21.97 9.06
C ILE A 182 -14.68 21.07 10.10
N GLY A 183 -13.96 20.61 11.11
CA GLY A 183 -14.50 19.78 12.19
C GLY A 183 -14.80 18.33 11.78
N CYS A 184 -14.09 17.77 10.80
CA CYS A 184 -14.19 16.33 10.55
C CYS A 184 -13.66 15.54 11.76
N PRO A 185 -14.37 14.48 12.18
CA PRO A 185 -13.93 13.66 13.28
C PRO A 185 -12.66 12.88 12.89
N TRP A 186 -11.83 12.61 13.89
CA TRP A 186 -10.73 11.66 13.81
C TRP A 186 -10.73 10.79 15.06
N ASP A 187 -10.04 9.67 14.96
CA ASP A 187 -9.85 8.66 15.99
C ASP A 187 -8.39 8.16 15.95
N GLU A 188 -8.08 7.18 16.79
CA GLU A 188 -6.76 6.56 16.91
C GLU A 188 -6.27 6.00 15.56
N TRP A 189 -7.20 5.56 14.71
CA TRP A 189 -6.90 5.02 13.38
C TRP A 189 -6.27 6.04 12.44
N THR A 190 -6.47 7.34 12.68
CA THR A 190 -5.80 8.40 11.91
C THR A 190 -4.29 8.38 12.17
N CYS A 191 -3.87 8.30 13.45
CA CYS A 191 -2.46 8.14 13.83
C CYS A 191 -1.89 6.80 13.34
N VAL A 192 -2.64 5.70 13.49
CA VAL A 192 -2.23 4.36 13.01
C VAL A 192 -2.01 4.35 11.50
N ALA A 193 -2.90 4.99 10.73
CA ALA A 193 -2.78 5.06 9.27
C ALA A 193 -1.52 5.84 8.83
N ALA A 194 -1.26 6.99 9.45
CA ALA A 194 -0.04 7.76 9.21
C ALA A 194 1.22 6.96 9.58
N ALA A 195 1.19 6.29 10.73
CA ALA A 195 2.29 5.49 11.24
C ALA A 195 2.61 4.30 10.34
N ARG A 196 1.60 3.54 9.90
CA ARG A 196 1.76 2.42 8.97
C ARG A 196 2.38 2.86 7.64
N ALA A 197 1.98 4.03 7.14
CA ALA A 197 2.45 4.56 5.86
C ALA A 197 3.76 5.35 5.96
N GLY A 198 4.21 5.70 7.17
CA GLY A 198 5.49 6.39 7.40
C GLY A 198 5.42 7.92 7.26
N HIS A 199 4.22 8.49 7.31
CA HIS A 199 4.02 9.94 7.14
C HIS A 199 4.23 10.68 8.47
N LEU A 200 5.50 10.95 8.79
CA LEU A 200 5.91 11.56 10.05
C LEU A 200 5.36 12.98 10.26
N ASP A 201 5.30 13.79 9.20
CA ASP A 201 4.76 15.14 9.22
C ASP A 201 3.25 15.17 9.54
N VAL A 202 2.50 14.26 8.93
CA VAL A 202 1.09 14.01 9.22
C VAL A 202 0.90 13.56 10.67
N LEU A 203 1.70 12.59 11.15
CA LEU A 203 1.60 12.10 12.52
C LEU A 203 1.91 13.20 13.55
N LYS A 204 2.96 14.00 13.31
CA LYS A 204 3.30 15.18 14.13
C LYS A 204 2.13 16.15 14.21
N PHE A 205 1.50 16.46 13.08
CA PHE A 205 0.34 17.34 13.04
C PHE A 205 -0.85 16.75 13.81
N ALA A 206 -1.18 15.48 13.58
CA ALA A 206 -2.29 14.81 14.27
C ALA A 206 -2.10 14.84 15.79
N HIS A 207 -0.91 14.46 16.27
CA HIS A 207 -0.59 14.45 17.69
C HIS A 207 -0.65 15.86 18.32
N ALA A 208 -0.04 16.86 17.67
CA ALA A 208 -0.03 18.24 18.17
C ALA A 208 -1.43 18.87 18.28
N ASN A 209 -2.41 18.35 17.53
CA ASN A 209 -3.79 18.84 17.54
C ASN A 209 -4.73 17.97 18.39
N GLY A 210 -4.20 17.02 19.17
CA GLY A 210 -4.95 16.20 20.11
C GLY A 210 -5.66 15.00 19.46
N CYS A 211 -5.17 14.51 18.32
CA CYS A 211 -5.57 13.19 17.82
C CYS A 211 -5.05 12.11 18.78
N PRO A 212 -5.92 11.21 19.27
CA PRO A 212 -5.47 10.16 20.18
C PRO A 212 -4.52 9.20 19.45
N TRP A 213 -3.58 8.64 20.21
CA TRP A 213 -2.69 7.58 19.77
C TRP A 213 -2.49 6.58 20.91
N ASP A 214 -2.20 5.34 20.56
CA ASP A 214 -2.04 4.21 21.47
C ASP A 214 -0.83 3.35 21.06
N GLN A 215 -0.67 2.18 21.69
CA GLN A 215 0.43 1.25 21.39
C GLN A 215 0.37 0.71 19.96
N GLU A 216 -0.82 0.70 19.32
CA GLU A 216 -0.97 0.29 17.94
C GLU A 216 -0.21 1.23 17.01
N THR A 217 -0.16 2.53 17.29
CA THR A 217 0.57 3.50 16.45
C THR A 217 2.03 3.09 16.24
N SER A 218 2.77 2.77 17.31
CA SER A 218 4.15 2.29 17.20
C SER A 218 4.24 0.89 16.56
N SER A 219 3.31 -0.01 16.89
CA SER A 219 3.24 -1.35 16.30
C SER A 219 3.12 -1.30 14.76
N TRP A 220 2.25 -0.42 14.25
CA TRP A 220 2.04 -0.26 12.81
C TRP A 220 3.18 0.50 12.12
N ALA A 221 3.84 1.44 12.80
CA ALA A 221 5.09 2.01 12.31
C ALA A 221 6.20 0.96 12.17
N ALA A 222 6.29 0.05 13.15
CA ALA A 222 7.21 -1.08 13.11
C ALA A 222 6.91 -2.03 11.94
N ARG A 223 5.62 -2.26 11.64
CA ARG A 223 5.18 -3.01 10.46
C ARG A 223 5.61 -2.39 9.13
N GLY A 224 5.67 -1.06 9.07
CA GLY A 224 6.08 -0.32 7.88
C GLY A 224 7.58 -0.10 7.76
N GLY A 225 8.36 -0.42 8.80
CA GLY A 225 9.81 -0.21 8.81
C GLY A 225 10.25 1.22 9.12
N HIS A 226 9.36 2.06 9.67
CA HIS A 226 9.57 3.52 9.76
C HIS A 226 10.31 3.95 11.03
N LEU A 227 11.63 3.79 11.02
CA LEU A 227 12.51 4.08 12.18
C LEU A 227 12.41 5.53 12.69
N GLU A 228 12.54 6.53 11.80
CA GLU A 228 12.49 7.94 12.21
C GLU A 228 11.18 8.30 12.92
N LEU A 229 10.09 7.66 12.49
CA LEU A 229 8.78 7.83 13.07
C LEU A 229 8.69 7.17 14.45
N LEU A 230 9.25 5.96 14.60
CA LEU A 230 9.36 5.28 15.89
C LEU A 230 10.22 6.06 16.90
N ASP A 231 11.36 6.58 16.46
CA ASP A 231 12.23 7.45 17.26
C ASP A 231 11.45 8.66 17.77
N TRP A 232 10.74 9.36 16.88
CA TRP A 232 9.94 10.51 17.24
C TRP A 232 8.77 10.12 18.18
N ALA A 233 8.05 9.05 17.89
CA ALA A 233 6.93 8.60 18.71
C ALA A 233 7.38 8.24 20.13
N ARG A 234 8.52 7.55 20.25
CA ARG A 234 9.13 7.19 21.53
C ARG A 234 9.54 8.43 22.33
N ALA A 235 10.18 9.40 21.68
CA ALA A 235 10.57 10.66 22.32
C ALA A 235 9.38 11.49 22.84
N ASN A 236 8.19 11.29 22.27
CA ASN A 236 6.95 11.96 22.67
C ASN A 236 6.07 11.10 23.59
N GLY A 237 6.62 10.03 24.18
CA GLY A 237 5.95 9.24 25.22
C GLY A 237 5.10 8.08 24.71
N CYS A 238 5.22 7.69 23.43
CA CYS A 238 4.57 6.48 22.95
C CYS A 238 5.18 5.23 23.65
N PRO A 239 4.35 4.32 24.21
CA PRO A 239 4.86 3.13 24.89
C PRO A 239 5.60 2.20 23.93
N CYS A 240 6.67 1.58 24.42
CA CYS A 240 7.29 0.46 23.72
C CYS A 240 6.88 -0.85 24.38
N ASP A 241 6.21 -1.72 23.63
CA ASP A 241 5.75 -3.03 24.08
C ASP A 241 6.34 -4.17 23.23
N GLU A 242 5.96 -5.40 23.54
CA GLU A 242 6.43 -6.61 22.85
C GLU A 242 5.88 -6.75 21.42
N ARG A 243 4.82 -6.00 21.07
CA ARG A 243 4.19 -6.06 19.75
C ARG A 243 5.10 -5.43 18.70
N ILE A 244 5.83 -4.37 19.04
CA ILE A 244 6.82 -3.74 18.14
C ILE A 244 7.86 -4.76 17.68
N CYS A 245 8.47 -5.51 18.60
CA CYS A 245 9.45 -6.54 18.27
C CYS A 245 8.82 -7.66 17.43
N THR A 246 7.63 -8.12 17.82
CA THR A 246 6.92 -9.22 17.14
C THR A 246 6.55 -8.85 15.70
N ILE A 247 6.02 -7.65 15.48
CA ILE A 247 5.59 -7.17 14.16
C ILE A 247 6.78 -6.80 13.28
N ALA A 248 7.84 -6.20 13.85
CA ALA A 248 9.08 -5.96 13.12
C ALA A 248 9.71 -7.29 12.64
N ALA A 249 9.64 -8.32 13.48
CA ALA A 249 10.10 -9.66 13.15
C ALA A 249 9.27 -10.32 12.05
N GLU A 250 7.94 -10.26 12.15
CA GLU A 250 6.99 -10.73 11.12
C GLU A 250 7.19 -10.02 9.78
N SER A 251 7.50 -8.72 9.80
CA SER A 251 7.63 -7.90 8.58
C SER A 251 9.04 -7.89 8.00
N GLY A 252 9.99 -8.58 8.64
CA GLY A 252 11.37 -8.69 8.15
C GLY A 252 12.23 -7.44 8.38
N HIS A 253 11.78 -6.51 9.23
CA HIS A 253 12.46 -5.23 9.47
C HIS A 253 13.53 -5.36 10.55
N LEU A 254 14.68 -5.92 10.19
CA LEU A 254 15.82 -6.13 11.09
C LEU A 254 16.27 -4.86 11.81
N GLU A 255 16.33 -3.73 11.10
CA GLU A 255 16.79 -2.47 11.70
C GLU A 255 15.79 -1.93 12.73
N VAL A 256 14.49 -2.13 12.54
CA VAL A 256 13.47 -1.84 13.56
C VAL A 256 13.64 -2.73 14.77
N LEU A 257 13.95 -4.01 14.57
CA LEU A 257 14.16 -4.93 15.70
C LEU A 257 15.42 -4.60 16.50
N LYS A 258 16.51 -4.21 15.82
CA LYS A 258 17.73 -3.67 16.46
C LYS A 258 17.43 -2.40 17.25
N TRP A 259 16.68 -1.48 16.65
CA TRP A 259 16.24 -0.25 17.30
C TRP A 259 15.40 -0.54 18.55
N ALA A 260 14.43 -1.43 18.46
CA ALA A 260 13.56 -1.80 19.58
C ALA A 260 14.39 -2.41 20.73
N ARG A 261 15.38 -3.23 20.40
CA ARG A 261 16.29 -3.80 21.40
C ARG A 261 17.15 -2.73 22.09
N ALA A 262 17.69 -1.77 21.33
CA ALA A 262 18.47 -0.67 21.87
C ALA A 262 17.64 0.26 22.78
N ASN A 263 16.34 0.39 22.51
CA ASN A 263 15.41 1.22 23.27
C ASN A 263 14.71 0.49 24.44
N GLY A 264 15.15 -0.73 24.76
CA GLY A 264 14.66 -1.50 25.91
C GLY A 264 13.23 -2.05 25.73
N CYS A 265 12.75 -2.16 24.49
CA CYS A 265 11.45 -2.75 24.20
C CYS A 265 11.50 -4.25 24.51
N PRO A 266 10.50 -4.80 25.24
CA PRO A 266 10.50 -6.22 25.56
C PRO A 266 10.31 -7.07 24.29
N TRP A 267 10.79 -8.30 24.34
CA TRP A 267 10.52 -9.32 23.33
C TRP A 267 10.21 -10.64 24.01
N ASN A 268 9.57 -11.56 23.31
CA ASN A 268 9.19 -12.87 23.83
C ASN A 268 9.33 -13.94 22.73
N THR A 269 8.87 -15.17 22.98
CA THR A 269 9.00 -16.28 22.02
C THR A 269 8.28 -16.02 20.70
N TRP A 270 7.23 -15.17 20.69
CA TRP A 270 6.53 -14.77 19.48
C TRP A 270 7.39 -13.98 18.50
N THR A 271 8.39 -13.24 18.98
CA THR A 271 9.32 -12.51 18.10
C THR A 271 10.07 -13.49 17.17
N CYS A 272 10.59 -14.59 17.73
CA CYS A 272 11.21 -15.64 16.91
C CYS A 272 10.19 -16.40 16.06
N ALA A 273 9.03 -16.75 16.64
CA ALA A 273 8.00 -17.50 15.92
C ALA A 273 7.45 -16.75 14.70
N GLN A 274 7.24 -15.43 14.79
CA GLN A 274 6.74 -14.64 13.68
C GLN A 274 7.80 -14.40 12.59
N ALA A 275 9.06 -14.13 12.97
CA ALA A 275 10.15 -14.12 11.98
C ALA A 275 10.23 -15.45 11.23
N ALA A 276 10.03 -16.56 11.95
CA ALA A 276 10.04 -17.88 11.36
C ALA A 276 8.83 -18.13 10.45
N SER A 277 7.64 -17.69 10.86
CA SER A 277 6.40 -17.79 10.07
C SER A 277 6.45 -17.05 8.75
N ALA A 278 7.19 -15.94 8.69
CA ALA A 278 7.32 -15.09 7.51
C ALA A 278 8.58 -15.40 6.68
N GLY A 279 9.40 -16.35 7.12
CA GLY A 279 10.58 -16.79 6.37
C GLY A 279 11.80 -15.89 6.53
N HIS A 280 11.81 -14.98 7.50
CA HIS A 280 12.86 -13.99 7.69
C HIS A 280 14.05 -14.55 8.49
N LEU A 281 14.83 -15.42 7.85
CA LEU A 281 15.95 -16.11 8.48
C LEU A 281 16.98 -15.16 9.12
N GLU A 282 17.35 -14.07 8.44
CA GLU A 282 18.32 -13.10 8.99
C GLU A 282 17.83 -12.45 10.28
N VAL A 283 16.53 -12.13 10.32
CA VAL A 283 15.89 -11.53 11.50
C VAL A 283 15.83 -12.54 12.65
N LEU A 284 15.42 -13.77 12.37
CA LEU A 284 15.41 -14.85 13.35
C LEU A 284 16.82 -15.12 13.90
N ALA A 285 17.82 -15.20 13.03
CA ALA A 285 19.20 -15.46 13.40
C ALA A 285 19.78 -14.35 14.28
N TRP A 286 19.50 -13.10 13.93
CA TRP A 286 19.91 -11.96 14.74
C TRP A 286 19.19 -11.95 16.09
N ALA A 287 17.86 -12.12 16.13
CA ALA A 287 17.07 -12.16 17.36
C ALA A 287 17.59 -13.23 18.33
N ARG A 288 17.85 -14.44 17.80
CA ARG A 288 18.38 -15.56 18.59
C ARG A 288 19.76 -15.28 19.15
N THR A 289 20.65 -14.73 18.34
CA THR A 289 22.03 -14.41 18.74
C THR A 289 22.08 -13.33 19.82
N ASN A 290 21.07 -12.45 19.86
CA ASN A 290 20.95 -11.38 20.86
C ASN A 290 20.12 -11.77 22.09
N GLY A 291 19.81 -13.06 22.25
CA GLY A 291 19.17 -13.58 23.46
C GLY A 291 17.64 -13.50 23.46
N CYS A 292 17.00 -13.32 22.30
CA CYS A 292 15.55 -13.51 22.20
C CYS A 292 15.21 -14.97 22.54
N PRO A 293 14.23 -15.21 23.44
CA PRO A 293 13.76 -16.56 23.71
C PRO A 293 13.05 -17.13 22.47
N TRP A 294 13.02 -18.45 22.39
CA TRP A 294 12.31 -19.22 21.39
C TRP A 294 11.81 -20.54 22.00
N ASP A 295 10.82 -21.13 21.38
CA ASP A 295 10.22 -22.40 21.77
C ASP A 295 9.79 -23.19 20.53
N ASP A 296 9.06 -24.29 20.72
CA ASP A 296 8.63 -25.18 19.64
C ASP A 296 7.73 -24.49 18.60
N LEU A 297 7.08 -23.38 18.96
CA LEU A 297 6.31 -22.59 18.03
C LEU A 297 7.20 -22.08 16.88
N THR A 298 8.48 -21.78 17.14
CA THR A 298 9.39 -21.29 16.08
C THR A 298 9.50 -22.28 14.92
N CYS A 299 9.62 -23.58 15.22
CA CYS A 299 9.63 -24.61 14.18
C CYS A 299 8.23 -24.80 13.56
N SER A 300 7.18 -24.82 14.36
CA SER A 300 5.81 -25.04 13.88
C SER A 300 5.31 -23.94 12.96
N TRP A 301 5.65 -22.69 13.24
CA TRP A 301 5.31 -21.55 12.39
C TRP A 301 6.19 -21.47 11.13
N ALA A 302 7.49 -21.80 11.21
CA ALA A 302 8.32 -21.98 10.01
C ALA A 302 7.71 -23.03 9.06
N ALA A 303 7.22 -24.13 9.63
CA ALA A 303 6.55 -25.19 8.89
C ALA A 303 5.21 -24.72 8.29
N ARG A 304 4.42 -23.97 9.06
CA ARG A 304 3.17 -23.35 8.59
C ARG A 304 3.38 -22.37 7.44
N GLY A 305 4.50 -21.66 7.39
CA GLY A 305 4.85 -20.74 6.29
C GLY A 305 5.54 -21.41 5.11
N GLY A 306 5.82 -22.71 5.19
CA GLY A 306 6.53 -23.44 4.13
C GLY A 306 8.02 -23.10 4.05
N HIS A 307 8.60 -22.52 5.10
CA HIS A 307 9.97 -21.99 5.09
C HIS A 307 10.99 -23.06 5.51
N LEU A 308 11.30 -23.99 4.59
CA LEU A 308 12.20 -25.11 4.85
C LEU A 308 13.59 -24.67 5.36
N GLU A 309 14.19 -23.66 4.75
CA GLU A 309 15.52 -23.15 5.14
C GLU A 309 15.54 -22.62 6.58
N VAL A 310 14.48 -21.90 6.97
CA VAL A 310 14.30 -21.41 8.34
C VAL A 310 14.16 -22.56 9.32
N LEU A 311 13.35 -23.55 8.98
CA LEU A 311 13.16 -24.74 9.81
C LEU A 311 14.46 -25.52 9.98
N GLN A 312 15.21 -25.74 8.90
CA GLN A 312 16.53 -26.37 8.90
C GLN A 312 17.51 -25.63 9.83
N TRP A 313 17.58 -24.32 9.69
CA TRP A 313 18.44 -23.49 10.53
C TRP A 313 18.05 -23.54 12.00
N ALA A 314 16.75 -23.41 12.32
CA ALA A 314 16.25 -23.47 13.69
C ALA A 314 16.59 -24.82 14.34
N ARG A 315 16.47 -25.91 13.58
CA ARG A 315 16.82 -27.26 14.04
C ARG A 315 18.31 -27.48 14.21
N ALA A 316 19.14 -26.96 13.30
CA ALA A 316 20.59 -26.99 13.46
C ALA A 316 21.07 -26.27 14.73
N LYS A 317 20.29 -25.29 15.19
CA LYS A 317 20.52 -24.53 16.43
C LYS A 317 19.77 -25.10 17.65
N ALA A 318 19.25 -26.32 17.55
CA ALA A 318 18.56 -27.06 18.60
C ALA A 318 17.27 -26.40 19.13
N CYS A 319 16.57 -25.61 18.32
CA CYS A 319 15.21 -25.17 18.63
C CYS A 319 14.30 -26.40 18.78
N PRO A 320 13.53 -26.57 19.87
CA PRO A 320 12.63 -27.71 20.03
C PRO A 320 11.55 -27.74 18.93
N TRP A 321 10.97 -28.92 18.71
CA TRP A 321 9.80 -29.11 17.86
C TRP A 321 8.85 -30.13 18.49
N LYS A 322 7.59 -30.11 18.08
CA LYS A 322 6.55 -31.02 18.52
C LYS A 322 5.80 -31.57 17.30
N PRO A 323 4.85 -32.51 17.47
CA PRO A 323 4.10 -33.06 16.35
C PRO A 323 3.35 -32.01 15.51
N ASP A 324 3.11 -30.84 16.11
CA ASP A 324 2.53 -29.67 15.45
C ASP A 324 3.35 -29.11 14.31
N THR A 325 4.67 -29.26 14.34
CA THR A 325 5.51 -28.90 13.19
C THR A 325 5.11 -29.69 11.93
N CYS A 326 4.79 -30.98 12.06
CA CYS A 326 4.34 -31.81 10.95
C CYS A 326 2.93 -31.42 10.49
N TRP A 327 1.97 -31.28 11.41
CA TRP A 327 0.60 -30.96 10.97
C TRP A 327 0.45 -29.52 10.48
N GLN A 328 1.29 -28.58 10.91
CA GLN A 328 1.33 -27.22 10.34
C GLN A 328 1.90 -27.21 8.91
N ALA A 329 2.96 -27.99 8.63
CA ALA A 329 3.43 -28.20 7.26
C ALA A 329 2.33 -28.81 6.38
N ALA A 330 1.62 -29.79 6.93
CA ALA A 330 0.54 -30.49 6.24
C ALA A 330 -0.66 -29.57 5.94
N ARG A 331 -1.04 -28.75 6.92
CA ARG A 331 -2.06 -27.71 6.80
C ARG A 331 -1.73 -26.68 5.71
N GLY A 332 -0.46 -26.30 5.58
CA GLY A 332 -0.03 -25.37 4.54
C GLY A 332 0.22 -26.00 3.17
N GLY A 333 0.07 -27.32 3.04
CA GLY A 333 0.33 -28.03 1.78
C GLY A 333 1.80 -28.22 1.44
N TYR A 334 2.71 -27.99 2.39
CA TYR A 334 4.16 -28.00 2.17
C TYR A 334 4.75 -29.40 2.33
N LEU A 335 4.56 -30.23 1.30
CA LEU A 335 5.00 -31.63 1.30
C LEU A 335 6.51 -31.81 1.49
N ASP A 336 7.31 -30.93 0.92
CA ASP A 336 8.78 -30.92 1.05
C ASP A 336 9.22 -30.65 2.50
N VAL A 337 8.58 -29.68 3.16
CA VAL A 337 8.79 -29.38 4.58
C VAL A 337 8.40 -30.56 5.45
N LEU A 338 7.23 -31.16 5.20
CA LEU A 338 6.76 -32.33 5.94
C LEU A 338 7.71 -33.52 5.78
N LYS A 339 8.14 -33.82 4.54
CA LYS A 339 9.11 -34.87 4.22
C LYS A 339 10.41 -34.67 4.98
N TRP A 340 10.93 -33.45 4.96
CA TRP A 340 12.17 -33.11 5.64
C TRP A 340 12.02 -33.24 7.17
N ALA A 341 10.97 -32.65 7.76
CA ALA A 341 10.72 -32.73 9.20
C ALA A 341 10.61 -34.20 9.65
N ARG A 342 9.89 -35.04 8.89
CA ARG A 342 9.73 -36.45 9.22
C ARG A 342 11.04 -37.24 9.12
N THR A 343 11.80 -37.02 8.05
CA THR A 343 13.09 -37.70 7.82
C THR A 343 14.11 -37.34 8.91
N ASN A 344 13.99 -36.15 9.50
CA ASN A 344 14.86 -35.68 10.58
C ASN A 344 14.31 -35.98 11.98
N GLY A 345 13.31 -36.86 12.09
CA GLY A 345 12.84 -37.38 13.39
C GLY A 345 11.81 -36.50 14.10
N CYS A 346 11.19 -35.54 13.40
CA CYS A 346 10.02 -34.85 13.97
C CYS A 346 8.89 -35.88 14.17
N PRO A 347 8.27 -35.91 15.36
CA PRO A 347 7.09 -36.73 15.57
C PRO A 347 5.92 -36.18 14.75
N TRP A 348 4.90 -37.00 14.55
CA TRP A 348 3.63 -36.64 13.92
C TRP A 348 2.50 -37.42 14.60
N ASN A 349 1.25 -37.03 14.36
CA ASN A 349 0.07 -37.75 14.82
C ASN A 349 -1.09 -37.59 13.82
N GLU A 350 -2.27 -38.08 14.20
CA GLU A 350 -3.50 -38.08 13.40
C GLU A 350 -3.86 -36.72 12.79
N ASN A 351 -3.56 -35.62 13.50
CA ASN A 351 -3.82 -34.26 13.03
C ASN A 351 -3.06 -33.94 11.73
N THR A 352 -1.93 -34.61 11.45
CA THR A 352 -1.17 -34.36 10.20
C THR A 352 -2.01 -34.73 8.98
N CYS A 353 -2.73 -35.84 9.06
CA CYS A 353 -3.66 -36.27 8.00
C CYS A 353 -4.94 -35.43 8.04
N SER A 354 -5.50 -35.17 9.23
CA SER A 354 -6.76 -34.40 9.37
C SER A 354 -6.62 -32.96 8.84
N GLU A 355 -5.51 -32.27 9.14
CA GLU A 355 -5.24 -30.90 8.66
C GLU A 355 -4.97 -30.86 7.14
N ALA A 356 -4.21 -31.82 6.60
CA ALA A 356 -4.04 -31.95 5.15
C ALA A 356 -5.38 -32.17 4.45
N ALA A 357 -6.25 -33.00 5.04
CA ALA A 357 -7.56 -33.28 4.49
C ALA A 357 -8.50 -32.05 4.57
N GLN A 358 -8.48 -31.32 5.68
CA GLN A 358 -9.32 -30.15 5.91
C GLN A 358 -9.01 -29.01 4.95
N GLU A 359 -7.73 -28.78 4.63
CA GLU A 359 -7.28 -27.72 3.73
C GLU A 359 -7.16 -28.19 2.25
N GLY A 360 -7.52 -29.43 1.94
CA GLY A 360 -7.60 -29.94 0.57
C GLY A 360 -6.28 -30.41 -0.03
N HIS A 361 -5.25 -30.65 0.78
CA HIS A 361 -3.92 -31.07 0.33
C HIS A 361 -3.83 -32.59 0.16
N LEU A 362 -4.48 -33.10 -0.90
CA LEU A 362 -4.58 -34.54 -1.17
C LEU A 362 -3.22 -35.23 -1.38
N ASP A 363 -2.26 -34.57 -2.00
CA ASP A 363 -0.90 -35.09 -2.22
C ASP A 363 -0.14 -35.28 -0.90
N VAL A 364 -0.27 -34.31 0.02
CA VAL A 364 0.24 -34.39 1.38
C VAL A 364 -0.40 -35.53 2.14
N LEU A 365 -1.73 -35.65 2.10
CA LEU A 365 -2.48 -36.71 2.77
C LEU A 365 -2.08 -38.10 2.25
N LYS A 366 -2.00 -38.27 0.92
CA LYS A 366 -1.54 -39.51 0.27
C LYS A 366 -0.14 -39.89 0.75
N TRP A 367 0.78 -38.93 0.78
CA TRP A 367 2.14 -39.17 1.21
C TRP A 367 2.21 -39.51 2.71
N ALA A 368 1.53 -38.75 3.58
CA ALA A 368 1.53 -38.98 5.02
C ALA A 368 1.00 -40.38 5.35
N ARG A 369 -0.11 -40.80 4.73
CA ARG A 369 -0.67 -42.14 4.91
C ARG A 369 0.25 -43.23 4.38
N ALA A 370 0.82 -43.06 3.19
CA ALA A 370 1.76 -44.03 2.61
C ALA A 370 3.02 -44.23 3.47
N ASN A 371 3.37 -43.25 4.31
CA ASN A 371 4.53 -43.31 5.20
C ASN A 371 4.16 -43.66 6.66
N GLY A 372 2.94 -44.16 6.89
CA GLY A 372 2.52 -44.67 8.19
C GLY A 372 2.16 -43.59 9.22
N CYS A 373 1.75 -42.40 8.76
CA CYS A 373 1.14 -41.43 9.66
C CYS A 373 -0.19 -41.99 10.20
N PRO A 374 -0.41 -41.97 11.53
CA PRO A 374 -1.72 -42.25 12.08
C PRO A 374 -2.76 -41.35 11.42
N TRP A 375 -3.98 -41.85 11.24
CA TRP A 375 -5.05 -41.08 10.62
C TRP A 375 -6.41 -41.60 11.08
N ARG A 376 -7.42 -40.75 10.99
CA ARG A 376 -8.82 -41.11 11.20
C ARG A 376 -9.57 -40.95 9.90
N LYS A 377 -9.94 -42.08 9.29
CA LYS A 377 -10.68 -42.08 8.02
C LYS A 377 -11.94 -41.23 8.08
N ALA A 378 -12.70 -41.27 9.17
CA ALA A 378 -13.91 -40.48 9.34
C ALA A 378 -13.66 -38.96 9.26
N GLU A 379 -12.55 -38.48 9.83
CA GLU A 379 -12.19 -37.05 9.77
C GLU A 379 -11.77 -36.64 8.36
N CYS A 380 -10.98 -37.48 7.68
CA CYS A 380 -10.53 -37.21 6.30
C CYS A 380 -11.68 -37.32 5.29
N ALA A 381 -12.59 -38.28 5.46
CA ALA A 381 -13.79 -38.45 4.65
C ALA A 381 -14.87 -37.39 4.92
N GLY A 382 -14.74 -36.62 6.01
CA GLY A 382 -15.57 -35.45 6.30
C GLY A 382 -15.11 -34.16 5.61
N SER A 383 -14.04 -34.21 4.81
CA SER A 383 -13.51 -33.03 4.12
C SER A 383 -14.54 -32.37 3.19
N ILE A 384 -14.50 -31.04 3.14
CA ILE A 384 -15.28 -30.26 2.17
C ILE A 384 -14.72 -30.39 0.75
N HIS A 385 -13.48 -30.85 0.61
CA HIS A 385 -12.80 -31.05 -0.67
C HIS A 385 -13.15 -32.43 -1.24
N ALA A 386 -13.85 -32.43 -2.38
CA ALA A 386 -14.41 -33.65 -2.95
C ALA A 386 -13.34 -34.69 -3.30
N ASP A 387 -12.22 -34.27 -3.88
CA ASP A 387 -11.10 -35.14 -4.22
C ASP A 387 -10.47 -35.82 -2.99
N VAL A 388 -10.34 -35.08 -1.88
CA VAL A 388 -9.89 -35.64 -0.60
C VAL A 388 -10.90 -36.61 -0.02
N ARG A 389 -12.17 -36.20 0.04
CA ARG A 389 -13.26 -37.01 0.59
C ARG A 389 -13.40 -38.33 -0.17
N ASP A 390 -13.50 -38.27 -1.48
CA ASP A 390 -13.73 -39.43 -2.33
C ASP A 390 -12.54 -40.39 -2.22
N TRP A 391 -11.32 -39.86 -2.28
CA TRP A 391 -10.12 -40.66 -2.06
C TRP A 391 -10.10 -41.31 -0.67
N ALA A 392 -10.45 -40.58 0.39
CA ALA A 392 -10.46 -41.09 1.77
C ALA A 392 -11.56 -42.15 2.00
N GLN A 393 -12.70 -42.05 1.32
CA GLN A 393 -13.76 -43.07 1.37
C GLN A 393 -13.32 -44.39 0.73
N ASP A 394 -12.56 -44.32 -0.36
CA ASP A 394 -12.04 -45.48 -1.09
C ASP A 394 -10.91 -46.23 -0.35
N GLN A 395 -10.38 -45.64 0.73
CA GLN A 395 -9.29 -46.23 1.50
C GLN A 395 -9.79 -47.25 2.53
N ALA A 396 -9.06 -48.36 2.70
CA ALA A 396 -9.29 -49.28 3.81
C ALA A 396 -9.04 -48.61 5.18
N ASP A 397 -9.77 -49.07 6.20
CA ASP A 397 -9.70 -48.58 7.58
C ASP A 397 -8.32 -48.80 8.22
#